data_AF-A0A443SLY3-F1
#
_entry.id   AF-A0A443SLY3-F1
#
_cell.length_a   1.000
_cell.length_b   1.000
_cell.length_c   1.000
_cell.angle_alpha   90.00
_cell.angle_beta   90.00
_cell.angle_gamma   90.00
#
_symmetry.space_group_name_H-M   'P 1'
#
loop_
_entity.id
_entity.type
_entity.pdbx_description
1 polymer ?
#
loop_
_entity_poly.entity_id
_entity_poly.type
_entity_poly.pdbx_seq_one_letter_code
_entity_poly.pdbx_strand_id
1 'polypeptide(L)'
;MSKSEKKAKGQKDMDALKQEVEMDEHKISIEELCMRLRSNCETGLTLEAAKEVLARDGPNALTPPKTIPEWIKFCKNLFGGFALLLWIGGFLCFFAYAIQAGTAEEASNDNLYLGVVLVAVV
;
A
#
# COMPACT_ATOMS: atom_id res chain seq x y z
N MET A 1 -3.86 -12.14 -6.20
CA MET A 1 -2.44 -11.73 -6.30
C MET A 1 -1.75 -11.89 -4.95
N SER A 2 -0.76 -12.78 -4.90
CA SER A 2 0.09 -13.07 -3.75
C SER A 2 0.94 -11.85 -3.34
N LYS A 3 1.30 -11.74 -2.05
CA LYS A 3 2.21 -10.70 -1.51
C LYS A 3 3.53 -10.64 -2.29
N SER A 4 4.00 -11.80 -2.78
CA SER A 4 5.23 -11.93 -3.56
C SER A 4 5.09 -11.28 -4.95
N GLU A 5 3.94 -11.47 -5.61
CA GLU A 5 3.65 -10.88 -6.92
C GLU A 5 3.53 -9.35 -6.86
N LYS A 6 2.93 -8.81 -5.78
CA LYS A 6 2.86 -7.35 -5.58
C LYS A 6 4.23 -6.72 -5.36
N LYS A 7 5.12 -7.40 -4.61
CA LYS A 7 6.49 -6.93 -4.36
C LYS A 7 7.34 -6.97 -5.64
N ALA A 8 7.25 -8.06 -6.40
CA ALA A 8 7.94 -8.21 -7.69
C ALA A 8 7.46 -7.18 -8.73
N LYS A 9 6.14 -6.89 -8.77
CA LYS A 9 5.59 -5.85 -9.66
C LYS A 9 6.09 -4.45 -9.29
N GLY A 10 6.09 -4.10 -8.00
CA GLY A 10 6.59 -2.80 -7.53
C GLY A 10 8.09 -2.61 -7.79
N GLN A 11 8.88 -3.69 -7.70
CA GLN A 11 10.32 -3.63 -7.98
C GLN A 11 10.61 -3.46 -9.48
N LYS A 12 9.88 -4.19 -10.35
CA LYS A 12 9.94 -3.97 -11.81
C LYS A 12 9.53 -2.55 -12.22
N ASP A 13 8.52 -1.97 -11.58
CA ASP A 13 8.08 -0.59 -11.84
C ASP A 13 9.19 0.42 -11.49
N MET A 14 9.85 0.21 -10.34
CA MET A 14 10.96 1.08 -9.90
C MET A 14 12.20 0.96 -10.78
N ASP A 15 12.50 -0.24 -11.28
CA ASP A 15 13.64 -0.44 -12.18
C ASP A 15 13.37 0.14 -13.58
N ALA A 16 12.12 0.08 -14.06
CA ALA A 16 11.72 0.78 -15.29
C ALA A 16 11.81 2.30 -15.16
N LEU A 17 11.46 2.87 -14.01
CA LEU A 17 11.55 4.32 -13.73
C LEU A 17 13.00 4.83 -13.62
N LYS A 18 13.97 3.96 -13.36
CA LYS A 18 15.40 4.28 -13.30
C LYS A 18 16.11 4.22 -14.65
N GLN A 19 15.38 3.86 -15.71
CA GLN A 19 15.94 3.87 -17.04
C GLN A 19 16.17 5.32 -17.44
N GLU A 20 17.43 5.76 -17.43
CA GLU A 20 17.80 7.12 -17.80
C GLU A 20 17.41 7.36 -19.26
N VAL A 21 16.56 8.37 -19.48
CA VAL A 21 16.26 8.86 -20.83
C VAL A 21 17.32 9.90 -21.16
N GLU A 22 18.06 9.68 -22.24
CA GLU A 22 19.01 10.67 -22.73
C GLU A 22 18.25 11.89 -23.25
N MET A 23 18.52 13.06 -22.67
CA MET A 23 17.84 14.34 -22.97
C MET A 23 18.83 15.31 -23.64
N ASP A 24 18.49 15.83 -24.81
CA ASP A 24 19.33 16.72 -25.65
C ASP A 24 18.75 18.13 -25.84
N GLU A 25 17.58 18.42 -25.26
CA GLU A 25 16.78 19.62 -25.53
C GLU A 25 17.52 20.94 -25.19
N HIS A 26 18.50 20.87 -24.30
CA HIS A 26 19.32 22.01 -23.89
C HIS A 26 20.55 22.25 -24.80
N LYS A 27 20.79 21.39 -25.79
CA LYS A 27 21.93 21.49 -26.73
C LYS A 27 21.53 22.00 -28.12
N ILE A 28 20.24 22.00 -28.43
CA ILE A 28 19.69 22.41 -29.73
C ILE A 28 19.29 23.89 -29.75
N SER A 29 19.00 24.42 -30.94
CA SER A 29 18.53 25.80 -31.08
C SER A 29 17.09 25.97 -30.60
N ILE A 30 16.71 27.21 -30.28
CA ILE A 30 15.36 27.54 -29.80
C ILE A 30 14.31 27.25 -30.88
N GLU A 31 14.63 27.51 -32.16
CA GLU A 31 13.74 27.26 -33.29
C GLU A 31 13.46 25.76 -33.44
N GLU A 32 14.50 24.92 -33.33
CA GLU A 32 14.36 23.47 -33.37
C GLU A 32 13.55 22.97 -32.17
N LEU A 33 13.79 23.51 -30.98
CA LEU A 33 13.06 23.15 -29.76
C LEU A 33 11.56 23.51 -29.87
N CYS A 34 11.24 24.73 -30.31
CA CYS A 34 9.86 25.17 -30.51
C CYS A 34 9.15 24.32 -31.58
N MET A 35 9.86 23.88 -32.63
CA MET A 35 9.33 22.92 -33.61
C MET A 35 9.07 21.53 -33.00
N ARG A 36 10.02 20.97 -32.24
CA ARG A 36 9.86 19.65 -31.57
C ARG A 36 8.69 19.65 -30.59
N LEU A 37 8.55 20.71 -29.80
CA LEU A 37 7.49 20.86 -28.79
C LEU A 37 6.15 21.36 -29.37
N ARG A 38 6.09 21.68 -30.68
CA ARG A 38 4.92 22.29 -31.35
C ARG A 38 4.43 23.54 -30.62
N SER A 39 5.38 24.36 -30.17
CA SER A 39 5.14 25.60 -29.44
C SER A 39 5.67 26.79 -30.22
N ASN A 40 5.25 27.99 -29.82
CA ASN A 40 5.74 29.25 -30.37
C ASN A 40 6.45 30.03 -29.26
N CYS A 41 7.65 30.50 -29.53
CA CYS A 41 8.48 31.15 -28.51
C CYS A 41 8.05 32.61 -28.21
N GLU A 42 7.26 33.24 -29.08
CA GLU A 42 6.71 34.59 -28.89
C GLU A 42 5.30 34.57 -28.30
N THR A 43 4.40 33.74 -28.85
CA THR A 43 2.97 33.75 -28.49
C THR A 43 2.56 32.60 -27.56
N GLY A 44 3.43 31.60 -27.36
CA GLY A 44 3.10 30.39 -26.62
C GLY A 44 2.10 29.47 -27.33
N LEU A 45 1.51 28.55 -26.56
CA LEU A 45 0.47 27.63 -27.03
C LEU A 45 -0.91 28.30 -27.05
N THR A 46 -1.78 27.85 -27.96
CA THR A 46 -3.19 28.22 -27.95
C THR A 46 -3.92 27.57 -26.78
N LEU A 47 -5.05 28.17 -26.38
CA LEU A 47 -5.89 27.62 -25.31
C LEU A 47 -6.41 26.20 -25.62
N GLU A 48 -6.66 25.91 -26.90
CA GLU A 48 -7.11 24.59 -27.34
C GLU A 48 -5.98 23.56 -27.24
N ALA A 49 -4.79 23.88 -27.77
CA ALA A 49 -3.62 23.00 -27.67
C ALA A 49 -3.21 22.72 -26.22
N ALA A 50 -3.26 23.74 -25.35
CA ALA A 50 -2.99 23.56 -23.93
C ALA A 50 -3.98 22.61 -23.24
N LYS A 51 -5.27 22.68 -23.61
CA LYS A 51 -6.30 21.75 -23.10
C LYS A 51 -6.10 20.32 -23.62
N GLU A 52 -5.71 20.16 -24.87
CA GLU A 52 -5.38 18.84 -25.45
C GLU A 52 -4.20 18.19 -24.74
N VAL A 53 -3.12 18.95 -24.50
CA VAL A 53 -1.95 18.48 -23.75
C VAL A 53 -2.33 18.11 -22.32
N LEU A 54 -3.14 18.92 -21.64
CA LEU A 54 -3.61 18.62 -20.28
C LEU A 54 -4.46 17.34 -20.23
N ALA A 55 -5.31 17.11 -21.24
CA ALA A 55 -6.12 15.90 -21.33
C ALA A 55 -5.27 14.65 -21.64
N ARG A 56 -4.19 14.80 -22.41
CA ARG A 56 -3.27 13.72 -22.79
C ARG A 56 -2.33 13.34 -21.66
N ASP A 57 -1.65 14.32 -21.06
CA ASP A 57 -0.53 14.09 -20.13
C ASP A 57 -0.98 14.18 -18.66
N GLY A 58 -2.11 14.82 -18.40
CA GLY A 58 -2.60 15.09 -17.05
C GLY A 58 -1.98 16.36 -16.45
N PRO A 59 -2.34 16.66 -15.19
CA PRO A 59 -1.84 17.84 -14.50
C PRO A 59 -0.34 17.71 -14.21
N ASN A 60 0.39 18.82 -14.30
CA ASN A 60 1.78 18.92 -13.85
C ASN A 60 1.84 18.94 -12.30
N ALA A 61 1.46 17.83 -11.68
CA ALA A 61 1.42 17.63 -10.24
C ALA A 61 1.90 16.22 -9.89
N LEU A 62 2.73 16.11 -8.86
CA LEU A 62 3.18 14.81 -8.36
C LEU A 62 1.98 14.07 -7.76
N THR A 63 1.77 12.83 -8.23
CA THR A 63 0.72 11.98 -7.67
C THR A 63 1.12 11.58 -6.24
N PRO A 64 0.27 11.84 -5.23
CA PRO A 64 0.58 11.47 -3.85
C PRO A 64 0.75 9.95 -3.74
N PRO A 65 1.63 9.47 -2.84
CA PRO A 65 1.86 8.05 -2.69
C PRO A 65 0.60 7.35 -2.20
N LYS A 66 0.40 6.09 -2.63
CA LYS A 66 -0.73 5.27 -2.19
C LYS A 66 -0.60 5.00 -0.68
N THR A 67 -1.53 5.53 0.11
CA THR A 67 -1.58 5.29 1.55
C THR A 67 -2.37 4.03 1.86
N ILE A 68 -2.04 3.40 3.00
CA ILE A 68 -2.79 2.27 3.55
C ILE A 68 -3.67 2.81 4.69
N PRO A 69 -4.97 2.51 4.72
CA PRO A 69 -5.84 2.87 5.84
C PRO A 69 -5.31 2.40 7.19
N GLU A 70 -5.54 3.18 8.24
CA GLU A 70 -4.95 2.93 9.56
C GLU A 70 -5.46 1.65 10.21
N TRP A 71 -6.74 1.32 10.02
CA TRP A 71 -7.30 0.05 10.51
C TRP A 71 -6.59 -1.17 9.89
N ILE A 72 -6.11 -1.08 8.64
CA ILE A 72 -5.30 -2.15 8.03
C ILE A 72 -3.92 -2.23 8.68
N LYS A 73 -3.31 -1.09 9.03
CA LYS A 73 -2.03 -1.08 9.76
C LYS A 73 -2.19 -1.71 11.15
N PHE A 74 -3.27 -1.39 11.84
CA PHE A 74 -3.63 -1.97 13.13
C PHE A 74 -3.83 -3.49 13.04
N CYS A 75 -4.65 -3.98 12.10
CA CYS A 75 -4.85 -5.42 11.90
C CYS A 75 -3.54 -6.16 11.55
N LYS A 76 -2.64 -5.53 10.79
CA LYS A 76 -1.32 -6.11 10.51
C LYS A 76 -0.48 -6.29 11.77
N ASN A 77 -0.63 -5.42 12.76
CA ASN A 77 0.04 -5.54 14.05
C ASN A 77 -0.60 -6.63 14.91
N LEU A 78 -1.95 -6.69 14.95
CA LEU A 78 -2.70 -7.69 15.72
C LEU A 78 -2.43 -9.14 15.31
N PHE A 79 -2.15 -9.39 14.03
CA PHE A 79 -1.91 -10.75 13.50
C PHE A 79 -0.46 -10.98 13.09
N GLY A 80 0.48 -10.18 13.60
CA GLY A 80 1.89 -10.24 13.26
C GLY A 80 2.75 -10.93 14.32
N GLY A 81 3.75 -11.72 13.90
CA GLY A 81 4.81 -12.23 14.78
C GLY A 81 4.29 -13.02 15.98
N PHE A 82 4.64 -12.56 17.19
CA PHE A 82 4.29 -13.21 18.46
C PHE A 82 2.79 -13.15 18.78
N ALA A 83 2.07 -12.13 18.31
CA ALA A 83 0.63 -11.98 18.56
C ALA A 83 -0.19 -13.17 18.03
N LEU A 84 0.27 -13.81 16.95
CA LEU A 84 -0.37 -15.01 16.41
C LEU A 84 -0.32 -16.20 17.40
N LEU A 85 0.77 -16.34 18.15
CA LEU A 85 0.89 -17.38 19.18
C LEU A 85 -0.08 -17.13 20.33
N LEU A 86 -0.25 -15.86 20.72
CA LEU A 86 -1.22 -15.47 21.75
C LEU A 86 -2.66 -15.69 21.30
N TRP A 87 -3.00 -15.39 20.05
CA TRP A 87 -4.32 -15.73 19.48
C TRP A 87 -4.60 -17.23 19.54
N ILE A 88 -3.66 -18.06 19.08
CA ILE A 88 -3.80 -19.53 19.12
C ILE A 88 -3.95 -20.00 20.57
N GLY A 89 -3.13 -19.49 21.49
CA GLY A 89 -3.22 -19.80 22.92
C GLY A 89 -4.57 -19.42 23.53
N GLY A 90 -5.07 -18.22 23.24
CA GLY A 90 -6.38 -17.74 23.70
C GLY A 90 -7.53 -18.60 23.19
N PHE A 91 -7.55 -18.93 21.89
CA PHE A 91 -8.54 -19.86 21.34
C PHE A 91 -8.46 -21.24 21.97
N LEU A 92 -7.24 -21.77 22.18
CA LEU A 92 -7.05 -23.08 22.82
C LEU A 92 -7.58 -23.09 24.26
N CYS A 93 -7.42 -21.99 25.01
CA CYS A 93 -7.99 -21.84 26.35
C CYS A 93 -9.53 -21.86 26.31
N PHE A 94 -10.17 -21.18 25.34
CA PHE A 94 -11.62 -21.26 25.17
C PHE A 94 -12.10 -22.66 24.77
N PHE A 95 -11.38 -23.35 23.89
CA PHE A 95 -11.69 -24.74 23.53
C PHE A 95 -11.59 -25.68 24.74
N ALA A 96 -10.54 -25.53 25.56
CA ALA A 96 -10.37 -26.32 26.77
C ALA A 96 -11.50 -26.06 27.79
N TYR A 97 -11.87 -24.80 27.99
CA TYR A 97 -13.02 -24.45 28.84
C TYR A 97 -14.33 -25.03 28.31
N ALA A 98 -14.57 -24.95 26.99
CA ALA A 98 -15.78 -25.49 26.38
C ALA A 98 -15.92 -27.01 26.60
N ILE A 99 -14.83 -27.77 26.51
CA ILE A 99 -14.82 -29.21 26.81
C ILE A 99 -15.11 -29.42 28.31
N GLN A 100 -14.41 -28.71 29.20
CA GLN A 100 -14.60 -28.85 30.65
C GLN A 100 -16.03 -28.53 31.09
N ALA A 101 -16.62 -27.46 30.58
CA ALA A 101 -18.01 -27.07 30.83
C ALA A 101 -19.03 -28.10 30.32
N GLY A 102 -18.69 -28.88 29.29
CA GLY A 102 -19.55 -29.94 28.77
C GLY A 102 -19.40 -31.29 29.48
N THR A 103 -18.28 -31.54 30.17
CA THR A 103 -17.96 -32.84 30.76
C THR A 103 -17.93 -32.89 32.29
N ALA A 104 -17.78 -31.74 32.96
CA ALA A 104 -17.67 -31.67 34.43
C ALA A 104 -18.89 -30.95 35.04
N GLU A 105 -19.40 -31.45 36.18
CA GLU A 105 -20.49 -30.79 36.93
C GLU A 105 -20.08 -29.41 37.48
N GLU A 106 -18.79 -29.23 37.82
CA GLU A 106 -18.21 -27.92 38.17
C GLU A 106 -16.99 -27.64 37.29
N ALA A 107 -17.16 -26.80 36.27
CA ALA A 107 -16.07 -26.36 35.41
C ALA A 107 -15.33 -25.16 36.03
N SER A 108 -14.01 -25.26 36.16
CA SER A 108 -13.19 -24.12 36.59
C SER A 108 -13.16 -23.03 35.50
N ASN A 109 -13.28 -21.78 35.93
CA ASN A 109 -13.22 -20.60 35.04
C ASN A 109 -11.78 -20.18 34.68
N ASP A 110 -10.76 -20.91 35.12
CA ASP A 110 -9.35 -20.53 34.89
C ASP A 110 -9.02 -20.42 33.41
N ASN A 111 -9.44 -21.40 32.61
CA ASN A 111 -9.22 -21.40 31.15
C ASN A 111 -10.00 -20.27 30.46
N LEU A 112 -11.18 -19.90 30.97
CA LEU A 112 -11.94 -18.77 30.46
C LEU A 112 -11.22 -17.45 30.74
N TYR A 113 -10.78 -17.22 31.97
CA TYR A 113 -10.05 -16.00 32.34
C TYR A 113 -8.71 -15.89 31.61
N LEU A 114 -7.95 -16.97 31.54
CA LEU A 114 -6.69 -17.01 30.80
C LEU A 114 -6.92 -16.69 29.32
N GLY A 115 -7.96 -17.26 28.69
CA GLY A 115 -8.32 -16.96 27.30
C GLY A 115 -8.66 -15.48 27.06
N VAL A 116 -9.47 -14.88 27.95
CA VAL A 116 -9.82 -13.44 27.86
C VAL A 116 -8.58 -12.56 28.01
N VAL A 117 -7.71 -12.85 28.97
CA VAL A 117 -6.48 -12.07 29.19
C VAL A 117 -5.55 -12.18 27.99
N LEU A 118 -5.37 -13.38 27.43
CA LEU A 118 -4.51 -13.57 26.27
C LEU A 118 -5.01 -12.83 25.03
N VAL A 119 -6.33 -12.76 24.82
CA VAL A 119 -6.91 -12.00 23.71
C VAL A 119 -6.84 -10.49 23.94
N ALA A 120 -7.05 -10.02 25.18
CA ALA A 120 -7.02 -8.60 25.51
C ALA A 120 -5.60 -7.99 25.47
N VAL A 121 -4.56 -8.81 25.66
CA VAL A 121 -3.15 -8.37 25.61
C VAL A 121 -2.66 -8.15 24.17
N VAL A 122 -3.33 -8.75 23.18
CA VAL A 122 -2.98 -8.64 21.76
C VAL A 122 -3.50 -7.35 21.15
#